data_AF-A0A495IY39-F1
#
_entry.id   AF-A0A495IY39-F1
#
_cell.length_a   1.000
_cell.length_b   1.000
_cell.length_c   1.000
_cell.angle_alpha   90.00
_cell.angle_beta   90.00
_cell.angle_gamma   90.00
#
_symmetry.space_group_name_H-M   'P 1'
#
loop_
_entity.id
_entity.type
_entity.pdbx_description
1 polymer ?
#
loop_
_entity_poly.entity_id
_entity_poly.type
_entity_poly.pdbx_seq_one_letter_code
_entity_poly.pdbx_strand_id
1 'polypeptide(L)'
;MRYLLTLLSITVILSCSHSRNEITKIEFARSGAWQDWGAAVSIDSTLTYQYYGGKQQDRHYYIGKVSSEFWDTLNRKLAKIDLNNARSEDKQSVVDVHYYELITYWHGNRKRFVRSSFIVTDSLSHFAAWINNSNKRVNLNIISKPINFETTFQNTPLLPNIKNIKFPPPIKL
;
A
#
# COMPACT_ATOMS: atom_id res chain seq x y z
N MET A 1 -6.62 -25.26 44.41
CA MET A 1 -6.55 -23.78 44.37
C MET A 1 -5.24 -23.23 43.81
N ARG A 2 -4.05 -23.77 44.14
CA ARG A 2 -2.76 -23.28 43.58
C ARG A 2 -2.66 -23.27 42.05
N TYR A 3 -3.21 -24.27 41.37
CA TYR A 3 -3.16 -24.38 39.90
C TYR A 3 -4.13 -23.45 39.15
N LEU A 4 -5.16 -22.94 39.82
CA LEU A 4 -6.13 -22.00 39.24
C LEU A 4 -5.54 -20.58 39.11
N LEU A 5 -4.71 -20.19 40.08
CA LEU A 5 -3.99 -18.92 40.05
C LEU A 5 -2.91 -18.89 38.96
N THR A 6 -2.20 -19.99 38.71
CA THR A 6 -1.23 -20.08 37.61
C THR A 6 -1.90 -20.07 36.24
N LEU A 7 -3.04 -20.76 36.06
CA LEU A 7 -3.78 -20.74 34.79
C LEU A 7 -4.30 -19.33 34.45
N LEU A 8 -4.83 -18.61 35.45
CA LEU A 8 -5.31 -17.24 35.30
C LEU A 8 -4.17 -16.25 34.98
N SER A 9 -2.97 -16.50 35.51
CA SER A 9 -1.79 -15.67 35.23
C SER A 9 -1.32 -15.83 33.77
N ILE A 10 -1.36 -17.05 33.23
CA ILE A 10 -0.94 -17.35 31.85
C ILE A 10 -1.93 -16.75 30.83
N THR A 11 -3.24 -16.78 31.11
CA THR A 11 -4.24 -16.18 30.22
C THR A 11 -4.18 -14.65 30.18
N VAL A 12 -3.83 -13.99 31.30
CA VAL A 12 -3.66 -12.53 31.33
C VAL A 12 -2.41 -12.08 30.56
N ILE A 13 -1.31 -12.85 30.62
CA ILE A 13 -0.10 -12.55 29.84
C ILE A 13 -0.34 -12.76 28.33
N LEU A 14 -1.13 -13.77 27.94
CA LEU A 14 -1.55 -13.99 26.54
C LEU A 14 -2.56 -12.96 26.04
N SER A 15 -3.30 -12.28 26.93
CA SER A 15 -4.26 -11.23 26.57
C SER A 15 -3.58 -9.86 26.35
N CYS A 16 -2.32 -9.72 26.74
CA CYS A 16 -1.60 -8.46 26.75
C CYS A 16 -0.73 -8.25 25.49
N SER A 17 -1.34 -8.27 24.30
CA SER A 17 -0.75 -7.70 23.08
C SER A 17 -1.78 -7.50 21.97
N HIS A 18 -2.98 -6.97 22.28
CA HIS A 18 -3.82 -6.40 21.22
C HIS A 18 -3.08 -5.19 20.64
N SER A 19 -2.43 -5.38 19.49
CA SER A 19 -1.76 -4.29 18.80
C SER A 19 -2.85 -3.29 18.37
N ARG A 20 -2.80 -2.06 18.87
CA ARG A 20 -3.79 -1.00 18.58
C ARG A 20 -3.95 -0.67 17.09
N ASN A 21 -3.10 -1.22 16.22
CA ASN A 21 -3.02 -0.95 14.79
C ASN A 21 -2.90 -2.27 14.00
N GLU A 22 -3.71 -3.28 14.31
CA GLU A 22 -3.74 -4.48 13.47
C GLU A 22 -4.27 -4.09 12.09
N ILE A 23 -3.43 -4.30 11.08
CA ILE A 23 -3.75 -3.91 9.70
C ILE A 23 -4.74 -4.94 9.18
N THR A 24 -5.90 -4.47 8.74
CA THR A 24 -6.95 -5.33 8.17
C THR A 24 -6.86 -5.39 6.64
N LYS A 25 -6.27 -4.38 6.03
CA LYS A 25 -6.04 -4.30 4.59
C LYS A 25 -4.89 -3.34 4.29
N ILE A 26 -4.20 -3.59 3.19
CA ILE A 26 -3.39 -2.59 2.51
C ILE A 26 -3.81 -2.48 1.04
N GLU A 27 -3.67 -1.29 0.49
CA GLU A 27 -3.57 -1.11 -0.95
C GLU A 27 -2.28 -0.39 -1.27
N PHE A 28 -1.59 -0.86 -2.29
CA PHE A 28 -0.33 -0.30 -2.73
C PHE A 28 -0.40 -0.09 -4.23
N ALA A 29 0.04 1.06 -4.70
CA ALA A 29 0.30 1.27 -6.10
C ALA A 29 1.68 1.87 -6.31
N ARG A 30 2.23 1.59 -7.48
CA ARG A 30 3.35 2.35 -8.01
C ARG A 30 2.95 3.04 -9.30
N SER A 31 3.31 4.30 -9.44
CA SER A 31 3.09 5.01 -10.68
C SER A 31 4.02 4.47 -11.76
N GLY A 32 3.50 4.45 -12.98
CA GLY A 32 4.32 4.25 -14.16
C GLY A 32 5.08 5.52 -14.52
N ALA A 33 6.23 5.37 -15.17
CA ALA A 33 6.94 6.44 -15.85
C ALA A 33 7.64 5.84 -17.08
N TRP A 34 7.48 6.49 -18.23
CA TRP A 34 8.07 6.18 -19.54
C TRP A 34 7.90 4.74 -20.06
N GLN A 35 8.52 3.75 -19.42
CA GLN A 35 8.51 2.33 -19.80
C GLN A 35 7.79 1.42 -18.81
N ASP A 36 7.70 1.83 -17.55
CA ASP A 36 6.96 1.10 -16.54
C ASP A 36 5.53 1.64 -16.51
N TRP A 37 4.54 0.77 -16.66
CA TRP A 37 3.13 1.17 -16.70
C TRP A 37 2.49 1.24 -15.32
N GLY A 38 3.28 1.01 -14.26
CA GLY A 38 2.83 0.98 -12.88
C GLY A 38 2.28 -0.38 -12.48
N ALA A 39 1.75 -0.48 -11.28
CA ALA A 39 1.05 -1.66 -10.78
C ALA A 39 0.24 -1.30 -9.53
N ALA A 40 -0.77 -2.10 -9.22
CA ALA A 40 -1.52 -2.00 -7.97
C ALA A 40 -1.63 -3.37 -7.30
N VAL A 41 -1.61 -3.37 -5.98
CA VAL A 41 -1.70 -4.53 -5.08
C VAL A 41 -2.72 -4.21 -4.00
N SER A 42 -3.56 -5.18 -3.64
CA SER A 42 -4.45 -5.10 -2.49
C SER A 42 -4.35 -6.42 -1.75
N ILE A 43 -4.13 -6.34 -0.44
CA ILE A 43 -4.02 -7.51 0.43
C ILE A 43 -4.86 -7.26 1.68
N ASP A 44 -5.74 -8.19 2.00
CA ASP A 44 -6.62 -8.09 3.18
C ASP A 44 -6.40 -9.23 4.18
N SER A 45 -7.03 -9.08 5.35
CA SER A 45 -6.96 -10.04 6.45
C SER A 45 -7.62 -11.39 6.15
N THR A 46 -8.33 -11.52 5.02
CA THR A 46 -8.82 -12.82 4.51
C THR A 46 -7.75 -13.53 3.66
N LEU A 47 -6.53 -13.00 3.66
CA LEU A 47 -5.38 -13.44 2.89
C LEU A 47 -5.58 -13.31 1.37
N THR A 48 -6.59 -12.55 0.94
CA THR A 48 -6.85 -12.33 -0.48
C THR A 48 -5.81 -11.35 -1.02
N TYR A 49 -5.11 -11.77 -2.08
CA TYR A 49 -4.14 -10.93 -2.78
C TYR A 49 -4.70 -10.60 -4.15
N GLN A 50 -4.89 -9.32 -4.41
CA GLN A 50 -5.34 -8.79 -5.69
C GLN A 50 -4.20 -8.00 -6.31
N TYR A 51 -4.05 -8.13 -7.62
CA TYR A 51 -2.98 -7.45 -8.34
C TYR A 51 -3.44 -6.99 -9.72
N TYR A 52 -2.99 -5.80 -10.09
CA TYR A 52 -3.08 -5.30 -11.44
C TYR A 52 -1.68 -4.89 -11.89
N GLY A 53 -1.24 -5.46 -13.01
CA GLY A 53 0.08 -5.22 -13.55
C GLY A 53 0.39 -6.15 -14.72
N GLY A 54 1.62 -6.11 -15.19
CA GLY A 54 2.05 -6.83 -16.40
C GLY A 54 2.89 -5.92 -17.31
N LYS A 55 3.29 -6.44 -18.46
CA LYS A 55 3.88 -5.63 -19.54
C LYS A 55 2.79 -4.78 -20.18
N GLN A 56 3.15 -3.70 -20.88
CA GLN A 56 2.21 -2.71 -21.45
C GLN A 56 0.97 -3.33 -22.13
N GLN A 57 1.20 -4.32 -22.99
CA GLN A 57 0.16 -4.92 -23.83
C GLN A 57 -0.60 -6.06 -23.12
N ASP A 58 -0.06 -6.56 -22.00
CA ASP A 58 -0.54 -7.76 -21.29
C ASP A 58 -0.84 -7.45 -19.83
N ARG A 59 -1.50 -6.31 -19.56
CA ARG A 59 -1.91 -5.96 -18.21
C ARG A 59 -3.22 -6.63 -17.88
N HIS A 60 -3.19 -7.46 -16.85
CA HIS A 60 -4.37 -8.17 -16.39
C HIS A 60 -4.65 -7.90 -14.92
N TYR A 61 -5.87 -8.23 -14.52
CA TYR A 61 -6.21 -8.39 -13.13
C TYR A 61 -5.89 -9.82 -12.71
N TYR A 62 -5.32 -9.95 -11.52
CA TYR A 62 -4.95 -11.23 -10.95
C TYR A 62 -5.50 -11.33 -9.53
N ILE A 63 -5.79 -12.56 -9.12
CA ILE A 63 -6.14 -12.89 -7.75
C ILE A 63 -5.38 -14.13 -7.28
N GLY A 64 -5.04 -14.15 -6.00
CA GLY A 64 -4.42 -15.28 -5.34
C GLY A 64 -4.64 -15.21 -3.83
N LYS A 65 -3.94 -16.08 -3.11
CA LYS A 65 -3.90 -16.10 -1.65
C LYS A 65 -2.46 -15.99 -1.17
N VAL A 66 -2.23 -15.11 -0.21
CA VAL A 66 -0.97 -15.11 0.55
C VAL A 66 -1.04 -16.17 1.65
N SER A 67 0.12 -16.62 2.13
CA SER A 67 0.17 -17.47 3.31
C SER A 67 -0.05 -16.64 4.59
N SER A 68 -0.45 -17.29 5.68
CA SER A 68 -0.57 -16.64 6.99
C SER A 68 0.78 -16.04 7.43
N GLU A 69 1.90 -16.73 7.16
CA GLU A 69 3.24 -16.24 7.51
C GLU A 69 3.61 -14.96 6.74
N PHE A 70 3.17 -14.84 5.49
CA PHE A 70 3.32 -13.61 4.72
C PHE A 70 2.52 -12.47 5.36
N TRP A 71 1.27 -12.74 5.72
CA TRP A 71 0.38 -11.75 6.36
C TRP A 71 0.91 -11.28 7.72
N ASP A 72 1.40 -12.21 8.54
CA ASP A 72 2.04 -11.88 9.81
C ASP A 72 3.31 -11.05 9.61
N THR A 73 4.09 -11.38 8.58
CA THR A 73 5.30 -10.60 8.23
C THR A 73 4.95 -9.19 7.77
N LEU A 74 3.89 -9.04 6.98
CA LEU A 74 3.36 -7.74 6.56
C LEU A 74 2.96 -6.92 7.79
N ASN A 75 2.15 -7.49 8.67
CA ASN A 75 1.71 -6.82 9.90
C ASN A 75 2.89 -6.44 10.80
N ARG A 76 3.84 -7.35 11.02
CA ARG A 76 5.06 -7.06 11.80
C ARG A 76 5.91 -5.94 11.19
N LYS A 77 6.00 -5.86 9.87
CA LYS A 77 6.73 -4.77 9.19
C LYS A 77 6.02 -3.43 9.38
N LEU A 78 4.70 -3.40 9.25
CA LEU A 78 3.90 -2.18 9.45
C LEU A 78 3.86 -1.75 10.93
N ALA A 79 3.78 -2.69 11.87
CA ALA A 79 3.80 -2.40 13.31
C ALA A 79 5.13 -1.76 13.79
N LYS A 80 6.23 -1.98 13.05
CA LYS A 80 7.52 -1.33 13.30
C LYS A 80 7.58 0.12 12.79
N ILE A 81 6.61 0.52 11.97
CA ILE A 81 6.50 1.87 11.44
C ILE A 81 5.52 2.63 12.33
N ASP A 82 5.90 3.82 12.80
CA ASP A 82 4.96 4.71 13.47
C ASP A 82 4.01 5.34 12.44
N LEU A 83 3.03 4.56 12.00
CA LEU A 83 2.07 4.97 10.98
C LEU A 83 1.26 6.20 11.41
N ASN A 84 1.06 6.41 12.71
CA ASN A 84 0.30 7.55 13.22
C ASN A 84 1.06 8.86 13.00
N ASN A 85 2.37 8.88 13.28
CA ASN A 85 3.20 10.08 13.15
C ASN A 85 3.93 10.20 11.80
N ALA A 86 3.97 9.12 11.00
CA ALA A 86 4.55 9.16 9.67
C ALA A 86 3.86 10.22 8.79
N ARG A 87 4.66 11.03 8.08
CA ARG A 87 4.15 12.04 7.14
C ARG A 87 3.42 11.35 6.00
N SER A 88 2.28 11.89 5.58
CA SER A 88 1.54 11.35 4.43
C SER A 88 2.36 11.45 3.15
N GLU A 89 3.17 12.49 2.96
CA GLU A 89 3.92 12.71 1.72
C GLU A 89 5.38 13.06 2.00
N ASP A 90 6.24 12.84 1.01
CA ASP A 90 7.63 13.34 1.06
C ASP A 90 7.66 14.86 1.14
N LYS A 91 8.69 15.39 1.81
CA LYS A 91 8.90 16.86 1.88
C LYS A 91 9.15 17.48 0.52
N GLN A 92 9.75 16.72 -0.39
CA GLN A 92 10.18 17.18 -1.70
C GLN A 92 9.45 16.36 -2.77
N SER A 93 8.62 17.03 -3.55
CA SER A 93 8.12 16.46 -4.79
C SER A 93 9.22 16.52 -5.84
N VAL A 94 9.51 15.38 -6.46
CA VAL A 94 10.42 15.30 -7.61
C VAL A 94 9.55 15.12 -8.85
N VAL A 95 9.76 15.95 -9.85
CA VAL A 95 9.02 15.84 -11.13
C VAL A 95 9.57 14.65 -11.91
N ASP A 96 8.72 13.99 -12.69
CA ASP A 96 9.08 12.88 -13.60
C ASP A 96 9.69 11.63 -12.94
N VAL A 97 9.32 11.33 -11.69
CA VAL A 97 9.74 10.10 -11.00
C VAL A 97 8.60 9.13 -10.73
N HIS A 98 8.93 7.85 -10.48
CA HIS A 98 7.96 6.90 -9.96
C HIS A 98 7.67 7.20 -8.49
N TYR A 99 6.38 7.12 -8.15
CA TYR A 99 5.86 7.25 -6.81
C TYR A 99 5.26 5.93 -6.35
N TYR A 100 5.42 5.65 -5.08
CA TYR A 100 4.70 4.64 -4.34
C TYR A 100 3.56 5.31 -3.59
N GLU A 101 2.37 4.77 -3.74
CA GLU A 101 1.20 5.09 -2.93
C GLU A 101 0.87 3.87 -2.07
N LEU A 102 0.75 4.07 -0.77
CA LEU A 102 0.35 3.04 0.17
C LEU A 102 -0.84 3.55 0.98
N ILE A 103 -1.93 2.80 0.97
CA ILE A 103 -3.09 3.00 1.83
C ILE A 103 -3.12 1.84 2.81
N THR A 104 -3.14 2.16 4.11
CA THR A 104 -3.25 1.19 5.19
C THR A 104 -4.61 1.34 5.86
N TYR A 105 -5.23 0.22 6.24
CA TYR A 105 -6.54 0.19 6.89
C TYR A 105 -6.44 -0.58 8.21
N TRP A 106 -7.03 -0.04 9.28
CA TRP A 106 -7.08 -0.67 10.60
C TRP A 106 -8.29 -0.14 11.38
N HIS A 107 -9.07 -1.02 12.02
CA HIS A 107 -10.19 -0.65 12.91
C HIS A 107 -11.09 0.50 12.39
N GLY A 108 -11.50 0.46 11.11
CA GLY A 108 -12.34 1.50 10.49
C GLY A 108 -11.62 2.80 10.12
N ASN A 109 -10.35 2.94 10.47
CA ASN A 109 -9.49 4.03 10.04
C ASN A 109 -8.71 3.65 8.78
N ARG A 110 -8.26 4.67 8.05
CA ARG A 110 -7.32 4.52 6.94
C ARG A 110 -6.33 5.66 6.90
N LYS A 111 -5.13 5.41 6.41
CA LYS A 111 -4.15 6.44 6.12
C LYS A 111 -3.43 6.16 4.81
N ARG A 112 -3.32 7.21 4.00
CA ARG A 112 -2.66 7.22 2.70
C ARG A 112 -1.29 7.86 2.82
N PHE A 113 -0.32 7.22 2.19
CA PHE A 113 1.04 7.69 2.10
C PHE A 113 1.50 7.71 0.64
N VAL A 114 2.27 8.72 0.28
CA VAL A 114 2.90 8.86 -1.02
C VAL A 114 4.40 9.07 -0.80
N ARG A 115 5.22 8.29 -1.50
CA ARG A 115 6.68 8.34 -1.45
C ARG A 115 7.26 8.31 -2.85
N SER A 116 8.28 9.11 -3.10
CA SER A 116 9.13 8.95 -4.27
C SER A 116 9.88 7.63 -4.15
N SER A 117 9.81 6.80 -5.20
CA SER A 117 10.56 5.54 -5.27
C SER A 117 12.08 5.73 -5.24
N PHE A 118 12.58 6.93 -5.57
CA PHE A 118 14.00 7.26 -5.54
C PHE A 118 14.49 7.58 -4.13
N ILE A 119 13.60 7.95 -3.21
CA ILE A 119 13.94 8.34 -1.84
C ILE A 119 13.59 7.19 -0.91
N VAL A 120 14.46 6.17 -0.88
CA VAL A 120 14.35 5.03 0.04
C VAL A 120 15.13 5.32 1.31
N THR A 121 14.67 6.30 2.08
CA THR A 121 15.37 6.77 3.29
C THR A 121 14.65 6.45 4.59
N ASP A 122 13.37 6.07 4.52
CA ASP A 122 12.56 5.74 5.68
C ASP A 122 12.03 4.29 5.65
N SER A 123 11.54 3.83 6.80
CA SER A 123 10.98 2.48 6.94
C SER A 123 9.76 2.24 6.05
N LEU A 124 9.02 3.29 5.68
CA LEU A 124 7.85 3.21 4.83
C LEU A 124 8.25 2.95 3.36
N SER A 125 9.28 3.63 2.86
CA SER A 125 9.84 3.39 1.54
C SER A 125 10.43 1.99 1.42
N HIS A 126 11.10 1.49 2.47
CA HIS A 126 11.56 0.09 2.49
C HIS A 126 10.39 -0.90 2.47
N PHE A 127 9.31 -0.63 3.19
CA PHE A 127 8.10 -1.44 3.14
C PHE A 127 7.44 -1.41 1.74
N ALA A 128 7.33 -0.22 1.15
CA ALA A 128 6.79 -0.02 -0.20
C ALA A 128 7.58 -0.82 -1.25
N ALA A 129 8.92 -0.74 -1.22
CA ALA A 129 9.78 -1.53 -2.10
C ALA A 129 9.61 -3.05 -1.90
N TRP A 130 9.41 -3.49 -0.64
CA TRP A 130 9.13 -4.90 -0.33
C TRP A 130 7.78 -5.36 -0.90
N ILE A 131 6.71 -4.60 -0.69
CA ILE A 131 5.38 -4.92 -1.25
C ILE A 131 5.38 -4.88 -2.78
N ASN A 132 6.07 -3.94 -3.40
CA ASN A 132 6.16 -3.85 -4.86
C ASN A 132 6.67 -5.16 -5.51
N ASN A 133 7.53 -5.90 -4.80
CA ASN A 133 8.09 -7.17 -5.27
C ASN A 133 7.31 -8.41 -4.78
N SER A 134 6.23 -8.24 -4.01
CA SER A 134 5.52 -9.35 -3.37
C SER A 134 4.77 -10.25 -4.37
N ASN A 135 4.34 -9.71 -5.52
CA ASN A 135 3.66 -10.48 -6.56
C ASN A 135 4.48 -11.70 -7.06
N LYS A 136 5.81 -11.62 -7.01
CA LYS A 136 6.71 -12.70 -7.43
C LYS A 136 6.69 -13.92 -6.49
N ARG A 137 6.06 -13.79 -5.32
CA ARG A 137 6.03 -14.80 -4.25
C ARG A 137 4.63 -15.38 -4.04
N VAL A 138 3.64 -14.91 -4.79
CA VAL A 138 2.24 -15.32 -4.66
C VAL A 138 1.85 -16.05 -5.93
N ASN A 139 1.17 -17.18 -5.80
CA ASN A 139 0.59 -17.84 -6.96
C ASN A 139 -0.67 -17.07 -7.40
N LEU A 140 -0.60 -16.45 -8.57
CA LEU A 140 -1.59 -15.53 -9.08
C LEU A 140 -2.28 -16.10 -10.32
N ASN A 141 -3.61 -16.04 -10.33
CA ASN A 141 -4.42 -16.45 -11.46
C ASN A 141 -5.03 -15.22 -12.12
N ILE A 142 -5.01 -15.17 -13.45
CA ILE A 142 -5.66 -14.11 -14.23
C ILE A 142 -7.17 -14.19 -14.01
N ILE A 143 -7.80 -13.02 -13.88
CA ILE A 143 -9.25 -12.87 -13.88
C ILE A 143 -9.69 -11.84 -14.90
N SER A 144 -10.88 -12.03 -15.46
CA SER A 144 -11.48 -11.09 -16.42
C SER A 144 -12.21 -9.93 -15.75
N LYS A 145 -12.69 -10.13 -14.51
CA LYS A 145 -13.42 -9.11 -13.76
C LYS A 145 -12.46 -8.00 -13.31
N PRO A 146 -12.74 -6.72 -13.64
CA PRO A 146 -11.96 -5.61 -13.13
C PRO A 146 -12.00 -5.53 -11.61
N ILE A 147 -10.85 -5.21 -11.01
CA ILE A 147 -10.72 -4.90 -9.59
C ILE A 147 -10.59 -3.39 -9.48
N ASN A 148 -11.32 -2.79 -8.54
CA ASN A 148 -11.23 -1.36 -8.26
C ASN A 148 -10.29 -1.14 -7.08
N PHE A 149 -9.16 -0.47 -7.31
CA PHE A 149 -8.19 -0.12 -6.29
C PHE A 149 -8.35 1.36 -5.91
N GLU A 150 -8.46 1.69 -4.63
CA GLU A 150 -8.60 3.06 -4.10
C GLU A 150 -7.40 3.97 -4.38
N THR A 151 -6.28 3.42 -4.83
CA THR A 151 -5.08 4.17 -5.20
C THR A 151 -5.33 5.12 -6.38
N THR A 152 -4.69 6.29 -6.35
CA THR A 152 -4.75 7.29 -7.43
C THR A 152 -4.19 6.78 -8.76
N PHE A 153 -3.39 5.72 -8.75
CA PHE A 153 -2.91 5.06 -9.96
C PHE A 153 -4.05 4.56 -10.88
N GLN A 154 -5.14 4.05 -10.30
CA GLN A 154 -6.33 3.65 -11.07
C GLN A 154 -7.52 4.60 -10.89
N ASN A 155 -7.50 5.40 -9.84
CA ASN A 155 -8.51 6.42 -9.54
C ASN A 155 -7.88 7.82 -9.56
N THR A 156 -7.34 8.21 -10.72
CA THR A 156 -6.71 9.52 -10.89
C THR A 156 -7.70 10.62 -10.53
N PRO A 157 -7.32 11.60 -9.67
CA PRO A 157 -8.17 12.75 -9.41
C PRO A 157 -8.54 13.43 -10.72
N LEU A 158 -9.78 13.93 -10.82
CA LEU A 158 -10.21 14.69 -11.99
C LEU A 158 -9.23 15.85 -12.22
N LEU A 159 -8.66 15.93 -13.42
CA LEU A 159 -7.82 17.07 -13.79
C LEU A 159 -8.62 18.36 -13.59
N PRO A 160 -8.01 19.42 -13.02
CA PRO A 160 -8.68 20.71 -12.96
C PRO A 160 -9.11 21.13 -14.37
N ASN A 161 -10.30 21.71 -14.49
CA ASN A 161 -10.84 22.11 -15.78
C ASN A 161 -9.96 23.18 -16.43
N ILE A 162 -9.04 22.75 -17.29
CA ILE A 162 -8.05 23.58 -17.98
C ILE A 162 -8.69 24.63 -18.89
N LYS A 163 -9.99 24.50 -19.24
CA LYS A 163 -10.71 25.49 -20.05
C LYS A 163 -10.79 26.86 -19.37
N ASN A 164 -10.60 26.93 -18.05
CA ASN A 164 -10.64 28.17 -17.28
C ASN A 164 -9.25 28.72 -16.92
N ILE A 165 -8.16 28.05 -17.33
CA ILE A 165 -6.80 28.54 -17.09
C ILE A 165 -6.47 29.57 -18.17
N LYS A 166 -6.47 30.85 -17.79
CA LYS A 166 -5.94 31.93 -18.63
C LYS A 166 -4.42 31.93 -18.53
N PHE A 167 -3.74 31.62 -19.63
CA PHE A 167 -2.29 31.83 -19.71
C PHE A 167 -2.01 33.34 -19.73
N PRO A 168 -0.91 33.79 -19.09
CA PRO A 168 -0.47 35.17 -19.23
C PRO A 168 -0.16 35.47 -20.70
N PRO A 169 -0.34 36.71 -21.16
CA PRO A 169 0.04 37.09 -22.52
C PRO A 169 1.56 36.87 -22.72
N PRO A 170 2.00 36.53 -23.94
CA PRO A 170 3.41 36.34 -24.22
C PRO A 170 4.20 37.61 -23.89
N ILE A 171 5.31 37.44 -23.18
CA ILE A 171 6.25 38.54 -22.88
C ILE A 171 6.92 38.89 -24.21
N LYS A 172 6.78 40.15 -24.65
CA LYS A 172 7.53 40.65 -25.81
C LYS A 172 9.00 40.79 -25.40
N LEU A 173 9.87 40.04 -26.07
CA LEU A 173 11.32 40.21 -26.01
C LEU A 173 11.76 41.43 -26.83
#